data_AF-A0A377BL36-F1
#
_entry.id   AF-A0A377BL36-F1
#
_cell.length_a   1.000
_cell.length_b   1.000
_cell.length_c   1.000
_cell.angle_alpha   90.00
_cell.angle_beta   90.00
_cell.angle_gamma   90.00
#
_symmetry.space_group_name_H-M   'P 1'
#
loop_
_entity.id
_entity.type
_entity.pdbx_description
1 polymer ?
#
loop_
_entity_poly.entity_id
_entity_poly.type
_entity_poly.pdbx_seq_one_letter_code
_entity_poly.pdbx_strand_id
1 'polypeptide(L)'
;MEYATRLQSLRNQYQSRLEIVMRTYFEKPRTVVGWKGLISDPDLNGSYRVNHGLELARKLLLQVNELGVPTATEFLDMVTGQFIADLISWGAIGARTTESQIHREMASALSCPVGFKNGTDGNTRIAVDAIRAARASHMFLSPDKNGQMTIYQTSGNPYGHIIMRGGKKTELSCR
;
A
#
# COMPACT_ATOMS: atom_id res chain seq x y z
N MET A 1 -13.45 -4.50 -12.11
CA MET A 1 -14.36 -3.36 -12.33
C MET A 1 -15.74 -3.55 -11.70
N GLU A 2 -16.42 -4.68 -11.89
CA GLU A 2 -17.77 -4.90 -11.29
C GLU A 2 -17.87 -4.55 -9.80
N TYR A 3 -16.91 -5.02 -8.98
CA TYR A 3 -16.85 -4.68 -7.56
C TYR A 3 -16.75 -3.16 -7.31
N ALA A 4 -15.94 -2.45 -8.09
CA ALA A 4 -15.77 -1.01 -7.97
C ALA A 4 -17.06 -0.26 -8.28
N THR A 5 -17.81 -0.68 -9.31
CA THR A 5 -19.11 -0.11 -9.66
C THR A 5 -20.12 -0.28 -8.52
N ARG A 6 -20.20 -1.48 -7.92
CA ARG A 6 -21.07 -1.72 -6.76
C ARG A 6 -20.63 -0.89 -5.55
N LEU A 7 -19.32 -0.77 -5.32
CA LEU A 7 -18.76 -0.01 -4.21
C LEU A 7 -18.99 1.50 -4.36
N GLN A 8 -18.96 2.03 -5.58
CA GLN A 8 -19.26 3.43 -5.88
C GLN A 8 -20.67 3.81 -5.42
N SER A 9 -21.68 2.95 -5.69
CA SER A 9 -23.04 3.20 -5.23
C SER A 9 -23.12 3.29 -3.70
N LEU A 10 -22.42 2.39 -2.99
CA LEU A 10 -22.35 2.42 -1.52
C LEU A 10 -21.59 3.63 -0.99
N ARG A 11 -20.50 4.04 -1.67
CA ARG A 11 -19.75 5.25 -1.34
C ARG A 11 -20.66 6.48 -1.40
N ASN A 12 -21.43 6.64 -2.48
CA ASN A 12 -22.38 7.75 -2.61
C ASN A 12 -23.48 7.70 -1.55
N GLN A 13 -23.99 6.50 -1.24
CA GLN A 13 -25.03 6.32 -0.23
C GLN A 13 -24.56 6.69 1.18
N TYR A 14 -23.32 6.38 1.55
CA TYR A 14 -22.81 6.53 2.92
C TYR A 14 -21.81 7.68 3.10
N GLN A 15 -21.57 8.52 2.09
CA GLN A 15 -20.56 9.59 2.12
C GLN A 15 -20.68 10.58 3.28
N SER A 16 -21.87 10.75 3.88
CA SER A 16 -22.07 11.62 5.05
C SER A 16 -21.48 11.06 6.34
N ARG A 17 -21.11 9.77 6.37
CA ARG A 17 -20.61 9.07 7.57
C ARG A 17 -19.34 8.25 7.32
N LEU A 18 -19.11 7.78 6.10
CA LEU A 18 -18.03 6.87 5.75
C LEU A 18 -17.25 7.39 4.56
N GLU A 19 -15.93 7.41 4.69
CA GLU A 19 -15.00 7.58 3.58
C GLU A 19 -14.60 6.18 3.07
N ILE A 20 -15.29 5.70 2.02
CA ILE A 20 -15.09 4.35 1.48
C ILE A 20 -13.99 4.36 0.41
N VAL A 21 -12.90 3.63 0.69
CA VAL A 21 -11.75 3.47 -0.22
C VAL A 21 -11.64 2.02 -0.66
N MET A 22 -11.49 1.77 -1.96
CA MET A 22 -11.37 0.42 -2.50
C MET A 22 -9.98 -0.15 -2.22
N ARG A 23 -9.94 -1.32 -1.59
CA ARG A 23 -8.69 -2.09 -1.45
C ARG A 23 -8.29 -2.74 -2.79
N THR A 24 -7.14 -2.35 -3.34
CA THR A 24 -6.59 -2.80 -4.63
C THR A 24 -5.20 -3.39 -4.45
N TYR A 25 -5.10 -4.52 -3.76
CA TYR A 25 -3.81 -5.18 -3.49
C TYR A 25 -3.48 -6.15 -4.62
N PHE A 26 -2.36 -5.93 -5.32
CA PHE A 26 -1.95 -6.78 -6.44
C PHE A 26 -1.21 -8.03 -6.00
N GLU A 27 -0.62 -8.01 -4.80
CA GLU A 27 0.21 -9.08 -4.29
C GLU A 27 -0.15 -9.40 -2.84
N LYS A 28 0.20 -10.62 -2.41
CA LYS A 28 0.07 -11.06 -1.02
C LYS A 28 1.40 -11.62 -0.55
N PRO A 29 2.06 -11.02 0.46
CA PRO A 29 3.34 -11.53 0.95
C PRO A 29 3.15 -12.93 1.56
N ARG A 30 3.86 -13.92 1.02
CA ARG A 30 3.76 -15.34 1.39
C ARG A 30 5.14 -15.91 1.71
N THR A 31 5.17 -16.85 2.67
CA THR A 31 6.35 -17.66 3.01
C THR A 31 6.41 -18.98 2.24
N VAL A 32 5.29 -19.42 1.67
CA VAL A 32 5.17 -20.63 0.85
C VAL A 32 5.11 -20.28 -0.63
N VAL A 33 5.58 -21.19 -1.48
CA VAL A 33 5.54 -21.05 -2.94
C VAL A 33 4.08 -21.04 -3.41
N GLY A 34 3.78 -20.14 -4.34
CA GLY A 34 2.44 -19.97 -4.93
C GLY A 34 2.40 -18.72 -5.81
N TRP A 35 1.22 -18.42 -6.36
CA TRP A 35 1.02 -17.23 -7.20
C TRP A 35 1.47 -15.96 -6.47
N LYS A 36 2.32 -15.18 -7.13
CA LYS A 36 3.02 -14.01 -6.57
C LYS A 36 2.15 -12.75 -6.59
N GLY A 37 1.21 -12.66 -7.52
CA GLY A 37 0.28 -11.55 -7.65
C GLY A 37 0.17 -11.06 -9.08
N LEU A 38 -0.75 -10.12 -9.33
CA LEU A 38 -1.12 -9.67 -10.66
C LEU A 38 0.04 -8.95 -11.38
N ILE A 39 0.80 -8.15 -10.64
CA ILE A 39 1.95 -7.42 -11.23
C ILE A 39 3.03 -8.43 -11.63
N SER A 40 3.36 -9.36 -10.73
CA SER A 40 4.39 -10.36 -10.99
C SER A 40 3.99 -11.40 -12.05
N ASP A 41 2.77 -11.94 -12.03
CA ASP A 41 2.31 -13.03 -12.91
C ASP A 41 0.86 -12.81 -13.36
N PRO A 42 0.63 -11.89 -14.32
CA PRO A 42 -0.72 -11.45 -14.70
C PRO A 42 -1.61 -12.53 -15.33
N ASP A 43 -0.99 -13.55 -15.95
CA ASP A 43 -1.70 -14.61 -16.67
C ASP A 43 -1.93 -15.89 -15.85
N LEU A 44 -1.53 -15.87 -14.57
CA LEU A 44 -1.69 -17.01 -13.66
C LEU A 44 -1.02 -18.31 -14.15
N ASN A 45 0.05 -18.19 -14.95
CA ASN A 45 0.70 -19.31 -15.61
C ASN A 45 2.21 -19.39 -15.33
N GLY A 46 2.73 -18.54 -14.45
CA GLY A 46 4.16 -18.50 -14.11
C GLY A 46 5.05 -17.93 -15.23
N SER A 47 4.50 -17.14 -16.15
CA SER A 47 5.27 -16.50 -17.23
C SER A 47 6.04 -15.26 -16.77
N TYR A 48 5.71 -14.73 -15.59
CA TYR A 48 6.36 -13.57 -14.98
C TYR A 48 6.45 -12.34 -15.88
N ARG A 49 5.38 -12.05 -16.64
CA ARG A 49 5.31 -10.90 -17.56
C ARG A 49 5.08 -9.59 -16.79
N VAL A 50 6.09 -9.13 -16.03
CA VAL A 50 5.97 -8.00 -15.10
C VAL A 50 5.52 -6.70 -15.78
N ASN A 51 6.05 -6.38 -16.96
CA ASN A 51 5.65 -5.17 -17.70
C ASN A 51 4.15 -5.20 -18.03
N HIS A 52 3.63 -6.36 -18.47
CA HIS A 52 2.21 -6.54 -18.72
C HIS A 52 1.40 -6.41 -17.43
N GLY A 53 1.89 -6.96 -16.32
CA GLY A 53 1.25 -6.83 -15.01
C GLY A 53 1.17 -5.39 -14.51
N LEU A 54 2.23 -4.60 -14.71
CA LEU A 54 2.25 -3.17 -14.39
C LEU A 54 1.24 -2.37 -15.22
N GLU A 55 1.18 -2.61 -16.53
CA GLU A 55 0.18 -1.99 -17.41
C GLU A 55 -1.25 -2.30 -16.97
N LEU A 56 -1.54 -3.57 -16.68
CA LEU A 56 -2.85 -4.00 -16.18
C LEU A 56 -3.20 -3.36 -14.83
N ALA A 57 -2.24 -3.33 -13.90
CA ALA A 57 -2.42 -2.71 -12.59
C ALA A 57 -2.74 -1.22 -12.71
N ARG A 58 -1.93 -0.46 -13.47
CA ARG A 58 -2.18 0.98 -13.71
C ARG A 58 -3.52 1.22 -14.39
N LYS A 59 -3.85 0.44 -15.44
CA LYS A 59 -5.14 0.56 -16.15
C LYS A 59 -6.31 0.34 -15.19
N LEU A 60 -6.25 -0.68 -14.34
CA LEU A 60 -7.30 -0.92 -13.35
C LEU A 60 -7.43 0.25 -12.37
N LEU A 61 -6.31 0.75 -11.82
CA LEU A 61 -6.34 1.86 -10.88
C LEU A 61 -6.91 3.14 -11.52
N LEU A 62 -6.53 3.45 -12.75
CA LEU A 62 -7.09 4.56 -13.52
C LEU A 62 -8.61 4.42 -13.66
N GLN A 63 -9.08 3.27 -14.15
CA GLN A 63 -10.50 3.02 -14.35
C GLN A 63 -11.31 3.11 -13.04
N VAL A 64 -10.74 2.66 -11.90
CA VAL A 64 -11.41 2.76 -10.60
C VAL A 64 -11.47 4.21 -10.11
N ASN A 65 -10.38 4.98 -10.27
CA ASN A 65 -10.36 6.41 -9.94
C ASN A 65 -11.30 7.23 -10.84
N GLU A 66 -11.38 6.93 -12.14
CA GLU A 66 -12.31 7.56 -13.09
C GLU A 66 -13.79 7.33 -12.71
N LEU A 67 -14.12 6.20 -12.06
CA LEU A 67 -15.45 5.96 -11.50
C LEU A 67 -15.76 6.80 -10.24
N GLY A 68 -14.79 7.57 -9.73
CA GLY A 68 -14.91 8.34 -8.50
C GLY A 68 -14.67 7.52 -7.22
N VAL A 69 -14.04 6.35 -7.34
CA VAL A 69 -13.71 5.50 -6.19
C VAL A 69 -12.20 5.58 -5.93
N PRO A 70 -11.75 6.08 -4.76
CA PRO A 70 -10.35 6.13 -4.43
C PRO A 70 -9.80 4.72 -4.17
N THR A 71 -8.50 4.51 -4.42
CA THR A 71 -7.85 3.20 -4.27
C THR A 71 -6.83 3.17 -3.14
N ALA A 72 -6.69 1.98 -2.53
CA ALA A 72 -5.80 1.72 -1.41
C ALA A 72 -4.98 0.45 -1.65
N THR A 73 -3.66 0.52 -1.50
CA THR A 73 -2.76 -0.65 -1.69
C THR A 73 -1.83 -0.87 -0.49
N GLU A 74 -1.14 -2.01 -0.46
CA GLU A 74 0.00 -2.26 0.42
C GLU A 74 1.27 -2.15 -0.42
N PHE A 75 2.20 -1.29 -0.02
CA PHE A 75 3.47 -1.12 -0.71
C PHE A 75 4.46 -2.17 -0.16
N LEU A 76 4.83 -3.13 -1.00
CA LEU A 76 5.74 -4.24 -0.66
C LEU A 76 7.20 -3.95 -1.03
N ASP A 77 7.41 -3.06 -1.99
CA ASP A 77 8.72 -2.62 -2.44
C ASP A 77 8.63 -1.20 -3.03
N MET A 78 9.79 -0.55 -3.13
CA MET A 78 9.90 0.85 -3.56
C MET A 78 9.73 1.01 -5.08
N VAL A 79 10.11 0.00 -5.86
CA VAL A 79 10.20 0.10 -7.31
C VAL A 79 8.81 0.04 -7.92
N THR A 80 8.06 -1.02 -7.63
CA THR A 80 6.67 -1.18 -8.09
C THR A 80 5.80 -0.05 -7.54
N GLY A 81 6.07 0.43 -6.32
CA GLY A 81 5.38 1.57 -5.73
C GLY A 81 5.42 2.82 -6.62
N GLN A 82 6.57 3.15 -7.22
CA GLN A 82 6.69 4.32 -8.10
C GLN A 82 5.78 4.24 -9.35
N PHE A 83 5.52 3.03 -9.85
CA PHE A 83 4.68 2.83 -11.02
C PHE A 83 3.19 2.94 -10.72
N ILE A 84 2.73 3.09 -9.47
CA ILE A 84 1.30 3.15 -9.17
C ILE A 84 0.93 4.21 -8.14
N ALA A 85 1.90 4.76 -7.40
CA ALA A 85 1.65 5.62 -6.24
C ALA A 85 0.82 6.88 -6.55
N ASP A 86 0.92 7.42 -7.76
CA ASP A 86 0.12 8.57 -8.24
C ASP A 86 -1.38 8.29 -8.30
N LEU A 87 -1.79 7.01 -8.29
CA LEU A 87 -3.18 6.57 -8.37
C LEU A 87 -3.71 6.05 -7.03
N ILE A 88 -2.90 6.08 -5.97
CA ILE A 88 -3.21 5.56 -4.64
C ILE A 88 -3.57 6.69 -3.68
N SER A 89 -4.76 6.62 -3.09
CA SER A 89 -5.23 7.59 -2.11
C SER A 89 -4.83 7.25 -0.67
N TRP A 90 -4.49 5.99 -0.38
CA TRP A 90 -4.06 5.53 0.94
C TRP A 90 -3.15 4.30 0.82
N GLY A 91 -2.06 4.27 1.59
CA GLY A 91 -1.09 3.17 1.60
C GLY A 91 -1.08 2.38 2.91
N ALA A 92 -0.78 1.08 2.83
CA ALA A 92 -0.42 0.27 3.99
C ALA A 92 1.05 -0.14 3.95
N ILE A 93 1.66 -0.20 5.14
CA ILE A 93 2.89 -0.96 5.39
C ILE A 93 2.54 -2.21 6.21
N GLY A 94 2.99 -3.35 5.72
CA GLY A 94 2.69 -4.67 6.26
C GLY A 94 3.24 -4.90 7.67
N ALA A 95 2.66 -5.86 8.39
CA ALA A 95 3.11 -6.22 9.74
C ALA A 95 4.53 -6.81 9.77
N ARG A 96 4.98 -7.39 8.64
CA ARG A 96 6.33 -7.95 8.49
C ARG A 96 7.35 -6.92 8.01
N THR A 97 6.88 -5.75 7.55
CA THR A 97 7.72 -4.69 6.97
C THR A 97 7.64 -3.39 7.77
N THR A 98 6.75 -3.28 8.75
CA THR A 98 6.63 -2.11 9.64
C THR A 98 7.90 -1.84 10.45
N GLU A 99 8.68 -2.88 10.77
CA GLU A 99 10.00 -2.72 11.42
C GLU A 99 11.13 -2.40 10.43
N SER A 100 10.91 -2.58 9.13
CA SER A 100 11.94 -2.37 8.11
C SER A 100 12.21 -0.88 7.95
N GLN A 101 13.47 -0.49 8.14
CA GLN A 101 13.92 0.88 7.90
C GLN A 101 13.59 1.35 6.48
N ILE A 102 13.90 0.54 5.47
CA ILE A 102 13.64 0.88 4.06
C ILE A 102 12.15 1.17 3.80
N HIS A 103 11.24 0.45 4.46
CA HIS A 103 9.81 0.70 4.30
C HIS A 103 9.34 1.96 5.03
N ARG A 104 9.99 2.34 6.14
CA ARG A 104 9.71 3.60 6.85
C ARG A 104 10.20 4.80 6.04
N GLU A 105 11.37 4.68 5.43
CA GLU A 105 11.93 5.68 4.49
C GLU A 105 11.09 5.78 3.22
N MET A 106 10.61 4.65 2.68
CA MET A 106 9.63 4.66 1.58
C MET A 106 8.37 5.42 1.98
N ALA A 107 7.82 5.12 3.18
CA ALA A 107 6.59 5.73 3.65
C ALA A 107 6.72 7.25 3.87
N SER A 108 7.92 7.74 4.20
CA SER A 108 8.20 9.18 4.30
C SER A 108 8.17 9.90 2.94
N ALA A 109 8.29 9.15 1.83
CA ALA A 109 8.22 9.65 0.46
C ALA A 109 6.82 9.60 -0.16
N LEU A 110 5.90 8.82 0.41
CA LEU A 110 4.57 8.60 -0.17
C LEU A 110 3.71 9.87 -0.06
N SER A 111 3.09 10.26 -1.17
CA SER A 111 2.17 11.42 -1.22
C SER A 111 0.83 11.17 -0.53
N CYS A 112 0.50 9.92 -0.20
CA CYS A 112 -0.74 9.54 0.45
C CYS A 112 -0.55 9.27 1.96
N PRO A 113 -1.63 9.32 2.76
CA PRO A 113 -1.63 8.81 4.14
C PRO A 113 -1.23 7.33 4.21
N VAL A 114 -0.49 6.96 5.26
CA VAL A 114 0.07 5.61 5.41
C VAL A 114 -0.36 4.98 6.74
N GLY A 115 -0.94 3.79 6.67
CA GLY A 115 -1.24 2.97 7.83
C GLY A 115 -0.16 1.91 8.08
N PHE A 116 0.37 1.87 9.30
CA PHE A 116 1.36 0.89 9.74
C PHE A 116 0.69 -0.20 10.57
N LYS A 117 0.78 -1.45 10.12
CA LYS A 117 0.21 -2.59 10.86
C LYS A 117 1.05 -2.91 12.10
N ASN A 118 0.40 -3.21 13.21
CA ASN A 118 1.08 -3.79 14.37
C ASN A 118 1.72 -5.15 14.01
N GLY A 119 2.70 -5.56 14.83
CA GLY A 119 3.50 -6.77 14.62
C GLY A 119 2.64 -8.03 14.54
N THR A 120 3.18 -9.09 13.93
CA THR A 120 2.47 -10.37 13.81
C THR A 120 2.13 -10.99 15.17
N ASP A 121 2.86 -10.63 16.21
CA ASP A 121 2.65 -11.04 17.60
C ASP A 121 1.66 -10.16 18.37
N GLY A 122 1.30 -8.99 17.84
CA GLY A 122 0.45 -8.00 18.50
C GLY A 122 1.15 -6.67 18.78
N ASN A 123 2.47 -6.57 18.69
CA ASN A 123 3.21 -5.41 19.16
C ASN A 123 2.83 -4.11 18.41
N THR A 124 2.20 -3.16 19.10
CA THR A 124 1.79 -1.86 18.54
C THR A 124 2.92 -0.82 18.53
N ARG A 125 3.95 -0.99 19.38
CA ARG A 125 5.07 -0.04 19.49
C ARG A 125 5.81 0.09 18.17
N ILE A 126 5.96 -1.00 17.43
CA ILE A 126 6.67 -1.02 16.15
C ILE A 126 5.98 -0.13 15.10
N ALA A 127 4.64 -0.03 15.16
CA ALA A 127 3.86 0.83 14.29
C ALA A 127 3.95 2.29 14.74
N VAL A 128 3.93 2.56 16.05
CA VAL A 128 4.18 3.91 16.60
C VAL A 128 5.55 4.43 16.17
N ASP A 129 6.59 3.62 16.29
CA ASP A 129 7.95 4.00 15.90
C ASP A 129 8.06 4.19 14.39
N ALA A 130 7.36 3.39 13.60
CA ALA A 130 7.30 3.56 12.15
C ALA A 130 6.62 4.88 11.74
N ILE A 131 5.53 5.27 12.43
CA ILE A 131 4.87 6.58 12.20
C ILE A 131 5.82 7.73 12.52
N ARG A 132 6.53 7.65 13.65
CA ARG A 132 7.52 8.66 14.05
C ARG A 132 8.66 8.76 13.04
N ALA A 133 9.17 7.62 12.59
CA ALA A 133 10.21 7.56 11.58
C ALA A 133 9.70 8.16 10.25
N ALA A 134 8.55 7.73 9.73
CA ALA A 134 8.02 8.21 8.47
C ALA A 134 7.73 9.72 8.45
N ARG A 135 7.48 10.34 9.62
CA ARG A 135 7.30 11.79 9.75
C ARG A 135 8.59 12.59 9.52
N ALA A 136 9.76 11.98 9.67
CA ALA A 136 11.04 12.65 9.49
C ALA A 136 11.50 12.64 8.02
N SER A 137 12.40 13.56 7.68
CA SER A 137 13.14 13.52 6.41
C SER A 137 14.11 12.35 6.40
N HIS A 138 14.16 11.64 5.28
CA HIS A 138 15.08 10.53 5.02
C HIS A 138 15.70 10.66 3.65
N MET A 139 16.85 10.00 3.46
CA MET A 139 17.40 9.75 2.13
C MET A 139 17.22 8.28 1.76
N PHE A 140 16.85 8.00 0.52
CA PHE A 140 16.80 6.64 0.00
C PHE A 140 17.19 6.59 -1.49
N LEU A 141 17.58 5.40 -1.96
CA LEU A 141 17.99 5.17 -3.33
C LEU A 141 16.90 4.43 -4.08
N SER A 142 16.50 4.95 -5.25
CA SER A 142 15.49 4.32 -6.11
C SER A 142 15.69 4.77 -7.57
N PRO A 143 15.21 4.00 -8.57
CA PRO A 143 15.18 4.50 -9.94
C PRO A 143 14.35 5.77 -10.06
N ASP A 144 14.67 6.63 -11.03
CA ASP A 144 13.80 7.71 -11.47
C ASP A 144 12.78 7.22 -12.50
N LYS A 145 11.96 8.14 -13.03
CA LYS A 145 10.96 7.83 -14.05
C LYS A 145 11.55 7.29 -15.37
N ASN A 146 12.85 7.47 -15.59
CA ASN A 146 13.58 6.96 -16.75
C ASN A 146 14.34 5.66 -16.43
N GLY A 147 14.23 5.14 -15.20
CA GLY A 147 14.91 3.93 -14.74
C GLY A 147 16.34 4.15 -14.23
N GLN A 148 16.81 5.40 -14.14
CA GLN A 148 18.16 5.71 -13.67
C GLN A 148 18.19 5.77 -12.14
N MET A 149 19.13 5.05 -11.51
CA MET A 149 19.29 5.08 -10.05
C MET A 149 19.62 6.50 -9.57
N THR A 150 18.81 6.98 -8.61
CA THR A 150 18.83 8.34 -8.09
C THR A 150 18.72 8.33 -6.56
N ILE A 151 19.28 9.35 -5.91
CA ILE A 151 19.14 9.60 -4.47
C ILE A 151 17.97 10.55 -4.26
N TYR A 152 17.01 10.14 -3.45
CA TYR A 152 15.86 10.95 -3.06
C TYR A 152 16.00 11.43 -1.63
N GLN A 153 15.72 12.70 -1.39
CA GLN A 153 15.51 13.24 -0.05
C GLN A 153 14.01 13.52 0.14
N THR A 154 13.43 12.91 1.17
CA THR A 154 12.01 13.06 1.49
C THR A 154 11.77 14.21 2.46
N SER A 155 10.61 14.84 2.41
CA SER A 155 10.19 15.84 3.40
C SER A 155 9.60 15.23 4.67
N GLY A 156 9.34 13.93 4.68
CA GLY A 156 8.54 13.27 5.71
C GLY A 156 7.05 13.21 5.36
N ASN A 157 6.37 12.23 5.94
CA ASN A 157 4.93 12.01 5.79
C ASN A 157 4.22 12.23 7.15
N PRO A 158 3.49 13.33 7.32
CA PRO A 158 2.81 13.63 8.58
C PRO A 158 1.51 12.81 8.78
N TYR A 159 1.06 12.06 7.78
CA TYR A 159 -0.25 11.42 7.74
C TYR A 159 -0.19 9.91 8.09
N GLY A 160 0.65 9.56 9.06
CA GLY A 160 0.82 8.20 9.56
C GLY A 160 -0.19 7.81 10.64
N HIS A 161 -0.71 6.58 10.60
CA HIS A 161 -1.59 6.02 11.66
C HIS A 161 -1.38 4.51 11.84
N ILE A 162 -1.86 3.97 12.96
CA ILE A 162 -1.72 2.54 13.30
C ILE A 162 -2.90 1.75 12.73
N ILE A 163 -2.62 0.55 12.21
CA ILE A 163 -3.63 -0.46 11.88
C ILE A 163 -3.54 -1.59 12.90
N MET A 164 -4.56 -1.69 13.76
CA MET A 164 -4.71 -2.79 14.71
C MET A 164 -5.26 -4.02 13.97
N ARG A 165 -4.44 -5.06 13.79
CA ARG A 165 -4.82 -6.30 13.08
C ARG A 165 -4.76 -7.56 13.95
N GLY A 166 -4.68 -7.38 15.27
CA GLY A 166 -4.56 -8.47 16.25
C GLY A 166 -3.13 -9.02 16.38
N GLY A 167 -2.97 -10.09 17.16
CA GLY A 167 -1.69 -10.73 17.46
C GLY A 167 -1.91 -12.14 18.02
N LYS A 168 -1.06 -12.57 18.96
CA LYS A 168 -1.24 -13.86 19.66
C LYS A 168 -2.56 -13.92 20.46
N LYS A 169 -3.05 -12.77 20.92
CA LYS A 169 -4.41 -12.58 21.45
C LYS A 169 -5.14 -11.58 20.56
N THR A 170 -6.45 -11.79 20.37
CA THR A 170 -7.29 -10.86 19.61
C THR A 170 -7.49 -9.58 20.41
N GLU A 171 -7.00 -8.44 19.91
CA GLU A 171 -7.12 -7.12 20.58
C GLU A 171 -8.33 -6.29 20.14
N LEU A 172 -9.24 -6.87 19.35
CA LEU A 172 -10.49 -6.23 18.95
C LEU A 172 -11.58 -6.47 20.00
N SER A 173 -11.36 -6.02 21.23
CA SER A 173 -12.48 -5.82 22.17
C SER A 173 -12.82 -4.34 22.23
N CYS A 174 -13.87 -3.93 21.53
CA CYS A 174 -14.58 -2.72 21.92
C CYS A 174 -15.24 -3.02 23.26
N ARG A 175 -14.69 -2.49 24.35
CA ARG A 175 -15.43 -2.35 25.60
C ARG A 175 -16.29 -1.09 25.53
#